data_AF-A0A268TC26-F1
#
_entry.id   AF-A0A268TC26-F1
#
_cell.length_a   1.000
_cell.length_b   1.000
_cell.length_c   1.000
_cell.angle_alpha   90.00
_cell.angle_beta   90.00
_cell.angle_gamma   90.00
#
_symmetry.space_group_name_H-M   'P 1'
#
loop_
_entity.id
_entity.type
_entity.pdbx_description
1 polymer ?
#
loop_
_entity_poly.entity_id
_entity_poly.type
_entity_poly.pdbx_seq_one_letter_code
_entity_poly.pdbx_strand_id
1 'polypeptide(L)' 'MNWADSLKIALLEKNTQKAYELITHLPEKSFKDMEDLLVAQELISQTIEMLEGDQENLKKQMFQIKMAKKFLE' A
#
# COMPACT_ATOMS: atom_id res chain seq x y z
N MET A 1 13.99 12.05 -8.27
CA MET A 1 13.75 11.22 -7.07
C MET A 1 14.05 9.78 -7.42
N ASN A 2 14.65 9.02 -6.51
CA ASN A 2 14.79 7.57 -6.71
C ASN A 2 13.47 6.85 -6.31
N TRP A 3 13.37 5.56 -6.58
CA TRP A 3 12.18 4.77 -6.28
C TRP A 3 11.84 4.74 -4.79
N ALA A 4 12.85 4.59 -3.93
CA ALA A 4 12.65 4.52 -2.48
C ALA A 4 12.06 5.83 -1.93
N ASP A 5 12.54 6.98 -2.39
CA ASP A 5 11.99 8.30 -2.03
C ASP A 5 10.53 8.42 -2.50
N SER A 6 10.24 7.95 -3.71
CA SER A 6 8.90 8.00 -4.29
C SER A 6 7.91 7.15 -3.50
N LEU A 7 8.35 5.97 -3.03
CA LEU A 7 7.54 5.08 -2.22
C LEU A 7 7.36 5.62 -0.80
N LYS A 8 8.41 6.16 -0.18
CA LYS A 8 8.31 6.85 1.13
C LYS A 8 7.30 7.99 1.07
N ILE A 9 7.32 8.81 0.02
CA ILE A 9 6.32 9.88 -0.17
C ILE A 9 4.92 9.30 -0.31
N ALA A 10 4.75 8.26 -1.14
CA ALA A 10 3.44 7.63 -1.31
C ALA A 10 2.88 7.08 0.02
N LEU A 11 3.74 6.46 0.85
CA LEU A 11 3.38 6.00 2.19
C LEU A 11 2.99 7.16 3.13
N LEU A 12 3.77 8.25 3.15
CA LEU A 12 3.49 9.43 3.97
C LEU A 12 2.18 10.12 3.57
N GLU A 13 1.90 10.18 2.28
CA GLU A 13 0.65 10.73 1.73
C GLU A 13 -0.54 9.77 1.87
N LYS A 14 -0.32 8.55 2.38
CA LYS A 14 -1.31 7.45 2.40
C LYS A 14 -1.92 7.20 1.01
N ASN A 15 -1.11 7.38 -0.03
CA ASN A 15 -1.51 7.15 -1.41
C ASN A 15 -1.31 5.68 -1.75
N THR A 16 -2.29 4.85 -1.36
CA THR A 16 -2.25 3.41 -1.52
C THR A 16 -2.09 2.95 -2.96
N GLN A 17 -2.74 3.64 -3.91
CA GLN A 17 -2.64 3.31 -5.33
C GLN A 17 -1.20 3.48 -5.84
N LYS A 18 -0.59 4.63 -5.54
CA LYS A 18 0.80 4.92 -5.95
C LYS A 18 1.79 3.97 -5.27
N ALA A 19 1.58 3.67 -3.99
CA ALA A 19 2.44 2.73 -3.26
C ALA A 19 2.35 1.32 -3.88
N TYR A 20 1.14 0.84 -4.20
CA TYR A 20 0.91 -0.43 -4.87
C TYR A 20 1.61 -0.50 -6.24
N GLU A 21 1.46 0.54 -7.07
CA GLU A 21 2.14 0.61 -8.38
C GLU A 21 3.65 0.53 -8.25
N LEU A 22 4.22 1.20 -7.25
CA LEU A 22 5.67 1.22 -7.01
C LEU A 22 6.21 -0.15 -6.52
N ILE A 23 5.47 -0.89 -5.68
CA ILE A 23 5.92 -2.21 -5.20
C ILE A 23 5.70 -3.33 -6.22
N THR A 24 4.77 -3.14 -7.18
CA THR A 24 4.55 -4.10 -8.27
C THR A 24 5.51 -3.89 -9.44
N HIS A 25 6.10 -2.69 -9.56
CA HIS A 25 7.08 -2.34 -10.58
C HIS A 25 8.42 -1.98 -9.95
N LEU A 26 9.05 -2.98 -9.32
CA LEU A 26 10.33 -2.81 -8.65
C LEU A 26 11.46 -2.49 -9.66
N PRO A 27 12.32 -1.52 -9.35
CA PRO A 27 13.44 -1.17 -10.21
C PRO A 27 14.64 -2.08 -9.90
N GLU A 28 14.56 -3.37 -10.22
CA GLU A 28 15.55 -4.40 -9.83
C GLU A 28 17.01 -4.01 -10.13
N LYS A 29 17.25 -3.34 -11.26
CA LYS A 29 18.58 -2.86 -11.67
C LYS A 29 19.16 -1.73 -10.80
N SER A 30 18.34 -1.15 -9.92
CA SER A 30 18.73 -0.03 -9.05
C SER A 30 19.23 -0.48 -7.69
N PHE A 31 18.96 -1.73 -7.28
CA PHE A 31 19.44 -2.29 -6.03
C PHE A 31 20.86 -2.85 -6.23
N LYS A 32 21.84 -2.25 -5.57
CA LYS A 32 23.26 -2.56 -5.81
C LYS A 32 23.86 -3.42 -4.70
N ASP A 33 23.32 -3.35 -3.50
CA ASP A 33 23.83 -4.04 -2.34
C ASP A 33 22.70 -4.55 -1.42
N MET A 34 23.10 -5.20 -0.34
CA MET A 34 22.18 -5.73 0.65
C MET A 34 21.39 -4.63 1.37
N GLU A 35 21.97 -3.44 1.54
CA GLU A 35 21.30 -2.33 2.22
C GLU A 35 20.12 -1.82 1.40
N ASP A 36 20.32 -1.64 0.09
CA ASP A 36 19.25 -1.32 -0.86
C ASP A 36 18.10 -2.33 -0.81
N LEU A 37 18.42 -3.63 -0.72
CA LEU A 37 17.43 -4.71 -0.66
C LEU A 37 16.66 -4.72 0.67
N LEU A 38 17.33 -4.48 1.79
CA LEU A 38 16.69 -4.37 3.10
C LEU A 38 15.75 -3.17 3.16
N VAL A 39 16.16 -2.03 2.59
CA VAL A 39 15.30 -0.85 2.47
C VAL A 39 14.08 -1.16 1.61
N ALA A 40 14.26 -1.83 0.48
CA ALA A 40 13.14 -2.21 -0.37
C ALA A 40 12.18 -3.16 0.36
N GLN A 41 12.69 -4.17 1.07
CA GLN A 41 11.90 -5.10 1.86
C GLN A 41 11.04 -4.38 2.90
N GLU A 42 11.64 -3.47 3.67
CA GLU A 42 10.95 -2.70 4.70
C GLU A 42 9.82 -1.85 4.10
N LEU A 43 10.09 -1.13 3.01
CA LEU A 43 9.08 -0.29 2.35
C LEU A 43 7.94 -1.11 1.74
N ILE A 44 8.25 -2.30 1.20
CA ILE A 44 7.22 -3.23 0.72
C ILE A 44 6.35 -3.72 1.88
N SER A 45 6.96 -4.08 3.02
CA SER A 45 6.23 -4.51 4.22
C SER A 45 5.24 -3.42 4.69
N GLN A 46 5.71 -2.17 4.79
CA GLN A 46 4.84 -1.05 5.17
C GLN A 46 3.72 -0.81 4.14
N THR A 47 3.98 -1.04 2.86
CA THR A 47 2.94 -0.93 1.82
C THR A 47 1.88 -2.03 1.95
N ILE A 48 2.28 -3.25 2.30
CA ILE A 48 1.36 -4.36 2.56
C ILE A 48 0.47 -4.03 3.76
N GLU A 49 1.04 -3.56 4.87
CA GLU A 49 0.25 -3.17 6.06
C GLU A 49 -0.78 -2.08 5.74
N MET A 50 -0.39 -1.09 4.92
CA MET A 50 -1.31 -0.04 4.47
C MET A 50 -2.45 -0.60 3.60
N LEU A 51 -2.16 -1.51 2.68
CA LEU A 51 -3.15 -2.19 1.83
C LEU A 51 -4.12 -3.05 2.65
N GLU A 52 -3.63 -3.76 3.67
CA GLU A 52 -4.46 -4.55 4.58
C GLU A 52 -5.43 -3.65 5.38
N GLY A 53 -4.94 -2.50 5.87
CA GLY A 53 -5.75 -1.50 6.53
C GLY A 53 -6.89 -0.96 5.64
N ASP A 54 -6.59 -0.66 4.38
CA ASP A 54 -7.61 -0.23 3.40
C ASP A 54 -8.63 -1.34 3.11
N GLN A 55 -8.17 -2.59 3.01
CA GLN A 55 -9.06 -3.73 2.83
C GLN A 55 -10.03 -3.90 4.01
N GLU A 56 -9.55 -3.72 5.25
CA GLU A 56 -10.39 -3.80 6.44
C GLU A 56 -11.43 -2.68 6.48
N ASN A 57 -11.02 -1.45 6.14
CA ASN A 57 -11.91 -0.30 6.06
C ASN A 57 -13.01 -0.52 5.01
N LEU A 58 -12.65 -1.04 3.84
CA LEU A 58 -13.62 -1.37 2.79
C LEU A 58 -14.62 -2.43 3.25
N LYS A 59 -14.15 -3.49 3.93
CA LYS A 59 -15.04 -4.53 4.50
C LYS A 59 -16.06 -3.93 5.47
N LYS A 60 -15.63 -3.01 6.35
CA LYS A 60 -16.52 -2.31 7.30
C LYS A 60 -17.59 -1.49 6.56
N GLN A 61 -17.19 -0.71 5.55
CA GLN A 61 -18.13 0.09 4.75
C GLN A 61 -19.13 -0.79 4.00
N MET A 62 -18.68 -1.88 3.38
CA MET A 62 -19.57 -2.83 2.70
C MET A 62 -20.57 -3.47 3.66
N PHE A 63 -20.15 -3.80 4.88
CA PHE A 63 -21.06 -4.33 5.90
C PHE A 63 -22.14 -3.32 6.28
N GLN A 64 -21.77 -2.05 6.51
CA GLN A 64 -22.73 -0.99 6.80
C GLN A 64 -23.75 -0.80 5.67
N ILE A 65 -23.30 -0.81 4.41
CA ILE A 65 -24.17 -0.73 3.23
C ILE A 65 -25.16 -1.91 3.19
N LYS A 66 -24.69 -3.13 3.44
CA LYS A 66 -25.55 -4.32 3.50
C LYS A 66 -26.63 -4.21 4.58
N MET A 67 -26.26 -3.71 5.76
CA MET A 67 -27.20 -3.52 6.87
C MET A 67 -28.24 -2.43 6.55
N ALA A 68 -27.81 -1.31 5.97
CA ALA A 68 -28.71 -0.24 5.54
C ALA A 68 -29.70 -0.73 4.48
N LYS A 69 -29.23 -1.51 3.49
CA LYS A 69 -30.09 -2.12 2.48
C LYS A 69 -31.15 -3.04 3.11
N LYS A 70 -30.74 -3.92 4.04
CA LYS A 70 -31.65 -4.82 4.75
C LYS A 70 -32.69 -4.08 5.61
N PHE A 71 -32.39 -2.87 6.09
CA PHE A 71 -33.32 -2.06 6.86
C PHE A 71 -34.41 -1.39 5.99
N LEU A 72 -34.07 -1.07 4.73
CA LEU A 72 -34.99 -0.43 3.79
C LEU A 72 -35.91 -1.41 3.05
N GLU A 73 -35.58 -2.70 3.08
CA GLU A 73 -36.40 -3.82 2.61
C GLU A 73 -37.33 -4.33 3.73
#